data_AF-A0A6M8VYY2-F1
#
_entry.id   AF-A0A6M8VYY2-F1
#
_cell.length_a   1.000
_cell.length_b   1.000
_cell.length_c   1.000
_cell.angle_alpha   90.00
_cell.angle_beta   90.00
_cell.angle_gamma   90.00
#
_symmetry.space_group_name_H-M   'P 1'
#
loop_
_entity.id
_entity.type
_entity.pdbx_description
1 polymer ?
#
loop_
_entity_poly.entity_id
_entity_poly.type
_entity_poly.pdbx_seq_one_letter_code
_entity_poly.pdbx_strand_id
1 'polypeptide(L)'
;MKRSANHSLPSSLVIFALVFSMLLAGTAFVRTAMAQNAAPPPAAAYQGVPQGYNYANNKIIRLTPNESHILHLNRNAASVIVANPVHAGVFLDTPRVLVIVPGTPGATSFTVLDVEGNEIMRRDVIISERQNKYVRIQRICTGGGNCVPSSVYFCPDGCHQVSTTSRDSGSVNVSARPAPAPAGGMDGGGGDMEEPADVNEGDGY
;
A
#
# COMPACT_ATOMS: atom_id res chain seq x y z
N MET A 1 46.85 39.99 29.70
CA MET A 1 45.86 40.87 29.05
C MET A 1 45.92 40.66 27.54
N LYS A 2 45.01 39.86 26.98
CA LYS A 2 44.75 39.74 25.53
C LYS A 2 43.33 39.21 25.38
N ARG A 3 42.36 40.11 25.24
CA ARG A 3 40.97 39.77 24.94
C ARG A 3 40.86 39.70 23.42
N SER A 4 40.68 38.50 22.88
CA SER A 4 40.35 38.28 21.47
C SER A 4 38.83 38.28 21.35
N ALA A 5 38.30 39.21 20.56
CA ALA A 5 36.88 39.32 20.24
C ALA A 5 36.60 38.56 18.95
N ASN A 6 35.85 37.46 19.04
CA ASN A 6 35.30 36.76 17.88
C ASN A 6 33.91 37.33 17.57
N HIS A 7 33.83 38.09 16.48
CA HIS A 7 32.59 38.58 15.88
C HIS A 7 31.89 37.46 15.12
N SER A 8 30.65 37.14 15.54
CA SER A 8 29.68 36.36 14.78
C SER A 8 29.03 37.23 13.70
N LEU A 9 29.09 36.82 12.43
CA LEU A 9 28.33 37.44 11.34
C LEU A 9 27.05 36.61 11.06
N PRO A 10 25.88 37.26 10.89
CA PRO A 10 24.60 36.59 10.67
C PRO A 10 24.36 36.24 9.18
N SER A 11 24.19 34.95 8.89
CA SER A 11 23.89 34.37 7.57
C SER A 11 22.43 34.54 7.14
N SER A 12 21.89 35.76 7.18
CA SER A 12 20.48 36.03 6.81
C SER A 12 20.29 36.87 5.55
N LEU A 13 21.35 37.13 4.77
CA LEU A 13 21.31 38.12 3.67
C LEU A 13 21.44 37.53 2.25
N VAL A 14 21.26 36.22 2.06
CA VAL A 14 21.35 35.58 0.72
C VAL A 14 19.99 35.14 0.15
N ILE A 15 18.92 35.11 0.96
CA ILE A 15 17.65 34.49 0.54
C ILE A 15 16.73 35.45 -0.26
N PHE A 16 16.94 36.76 -0.20
CA PHE A 16 16.02 37.72 -0.84
C PHE A 16 16.29 38.02 -2.33
N ALA A 17 17.42 37.58 -2.90
CA ALA A 17 17.78 37.91 -4.29
C ALA A 17 17.25 36.92 -5.35
N LEU A 18 16.72 35.75 -4.95
CA LEU A 18 16.17 34.76 -5.90
C LEU A 18 14.65 34.80 -6.06
N VAL A 19 13.95 35.67 -5.33
CA VAL A 19 12.47 35.75 -5.35
C VAL A 19 11.95 36.80 -6.34
N PHE A 20 12.81 37.61 -6.96
CA PHE A 20 12.40 38.75 -7.81
C PHE A 20 12.80 38.64 -9.30
N SER A 21 13.04 37.43 -9.83
CA SER A 21 13.40 37.21 -11.25
C SER A 21 12.50 36.21 -12.00
N MET A 22 11.27 35.97 -11.51
CA MET A 22 10.26 35.19 -12.24
C MET A 22 8.89 35.88 -12.35
N LEU A 23 8.89 37.22 -12.40
CA LEU A 23 7.77 37.98 -12.93
C LEU A 23 8.28 38.86 -14.06
N LEU A 24 7.60 38.83 -15.21
CA LEU A 24 7.77 39.69 -16.40
C LEU A 24 8.54 39.11 -17.61
N ALA A 25 8.04 38.01 -18.15
CA ALA A 25 7.86 37.78 -19.60
C ALA A 25 6.86 36.62 -19.74
N GLY A 26 5.61 36.77 -20.20
CA GLY A 26 5.18 37.61 -21.31
C GLY A 26 5.23 36.81 -22.61
N THR A 27 4.41 35.76 -22.75
CA THR A 27 3.61 35.46 -23.96
C THR A 27 2.70 34.26 -23.67
N ALA A 28 1.40 34.52 -23.69
CA ALA A 28 0.37 33.49 -23.68
C ALA A 28 0.44 32.71 -24.99
N PHE A 29 1.05 31.52 -24.97
CA PHE A 29 0.72 30.49 -25.97
C PHE A 29 -0.65 29.93 -25.58
N VAL A 30 -1.70 30.54 -26.13
CA VAL A 30 -3.00 29.90 -26.27
C VAL A 30 -2.76 28.67 -27.15
N ARG A 31 -2.62 27.50 -26.53
CA ARG A 31 -2.74 26.23 -27.24
C ARG A 31 -4.19 26.07 -27.61
N THR A 32 -4.54 26.54 -28.81
CA THR A 32 -5.73 26.09 -29.50
C THR A 32 -5.57 24.58 -29.66
N ALA A 33 -6.21 23.81 -28.78
CA ALA A 33 -6.40 22.40 -28.99
C ALA A 33 -7.30 22.28 -30.23
N MET A 34 -6.67 22.22 -31.40
CA MET A 34 -7.33 21.65 -32.55
C MET A 34 -7.67 20.23 -32.12
N ALA A 35 -8.95 19.99 -31.86
CA ALA A 35 -9.55 18.68 -31.94
C ALA A 35 -9.31 18.20 -33.37
N GLN A 36 -8.09 17.72 -33.63
CA GLN A 36 -7.86 16.76 -34.67
C GLN A 36 -8.80 15.62 -34.29
N ASN A 37 -9.78 15.39 -35.15
CA ASN A 37 -10.38 14.08 -35.33
C ASN A 37 -9.23 13.12 -35.67
N ALA A 38 -8.39 12.83 -34.67
CA ALA A 38 -7.48 11.73 -34.69
C ALA A 38 -8.43 10.54 -34.76
N ALA A 39 -8.51 9.96 -35.97
CA ALA A 39 -9.07 8.65 -36.13
C ALA A 39 -8.53 7.78 -34.98
N PRO A 40 -9.38 6.97 -34.32
CA PRO A 40 -8.91 6.08 -33.28
C PRO A 40 -7.67 5.37 -33.81
N PRO A 41 -6.57 5.29 -33.02
CA PRO A 41 -5.37 4.61 -33.45
C PRO A 41 -5.80 3.25 -34.01
N PRO A 42 -5.33 2.89 -35.22
CA PRO A 42 -5.79 1.67 -35.86
C PRO A 42 -5.39 0.56 -34.90
N ALA A 43 -6.31 -0.36 -34.62
CA ALA A 43 -6.07 -1.52 -33.75
C ALA A 43 -4.90 -2.43 -34.19
N ALA A 44 -4.13 -2.04 -35.21
CA ALA A 44 -3.05 -2.76 -35.83
C ALA A 44 -1.69 -2.63 -35.13
N ALA A 45 -1.51 -1.77 -34.12
CA ALA A 45 -0.19 -1.54 -33.49
C ALA A 45 -0.03 -2.14 -32.08
N TYR A 46 -0.87 -3.09 -31.66
CA TYR A 46 -0.63 -3.95 -30.49
C TYR A 46 0.00 -5.29 -30.91
N GLN A 47 0.90 -5.27 -31.90
CA GLN A 47 1.69 -6.42 -32.33
C GLN A 47 3.00 -6.51 -31.53
N GLY A 48 2.87 -6.74 -30.23
CA GLY A 48 4.02 -6.92 -29.34
C GLY A 48 3.73 -7.76 -28.10
N VAL A 49 2.53 -8.35 -28.02
CA VAL A 49 2.22 -9.32 -26.96
C VAL A 49 2.69 -10.69 -27.47
N PRO A 50 3.68 -11.34 -26.80
CA PRO A 50 4.12 -12.69 -27.16
C PRO A 50 2.92 -13.60 -27.41
N GLN A 51 2.85 -14.27 -28.55
CA GLN A 51 1.69 -15.05 -29.01
C GLN A 51 1.46 -16.37 -28.22
N GLY A 52 1.85 -16.42 -26.94
CA GLY A 52 1.76 -17.59 -26.06
C GLY A 52 0.80 -17.44 -24.87
N TYR A 53 0.17 -16.30 -24.66
CA TYR A 53 -0.75 -16.12 -23.52
C TYR A 53 -2.07 -16.85 -23.79
N ASN A 54 -2.21 -18.04 -23.19
CA ASN A 54 -3.46 -18.77 -23.21
C ASN A 54 -4.47 -18.10 -22.26
N TYR A 55 -5.19 -17.10 -22.79
CA TYR A 55 -6.17 -16.28 -22.04
C TYR A 55 -7.27 -17.14 -21.39
N ALA A 56 -7.56 -18.33 -21.94
CA ALA A 56 -8.53 -19.27 -21.36
C ALA A 56 -8.13 -19.76 -19.96
N ASN A 57 -6.85 -19.66 -19.59
CA ASN A 57 -6.34 -20.09 -18.29
C ASN A 57 -6.05 -18.93 -17.32
N ASN A 58 -6.39 -17.67 -17.65
CA ASN A 58 -6.06 -16.49 -16.83
C ASN A 58 -7.04 -16.26 -15.65
N LYS A 59 -7.59 -17.31 -15.04
CA LYS A 59 -8.58 -17.17 -13.97
C LYS A 59 -8.04 -16.27 -12.85
N ILE A 60 -8.73 -15.15 -12.62
CA ILE A 60 -8.44 -14.19 -11.55
C ILE A 60 -8.51 -14.93 -10.21
N ILE A 61 -7.47 -14.75 -9.39
CA ILE A 61 -7.38 -15.31 -8.05
C ILE A 61 -7.96 -14.26 -7.08
N ARG A 62 -8.98 -14.64 -6.32
CA ARG A 62 -9.61 -13.77 -5.33
C ARG A 62 -9.27 -14.31 -3.94
N LEU A 63 -8.58 -13.52 -3.14
CA LEU A 63 -8.13 -13.90 -1.79
C LEU A 63 -8.69 -12.95 -0.74
N THR A 64 -8.71 -13.45 0.50
CA THR A 64 -8.92 -12.63 1.70
C THR A 64 -7.61 -12.54 2.49
N PRO A 65 -7.38 -11.50 3.31
CA PRO A 65 -6.11 -11.30 4.03
C PRO A 65 -5.66 -12.46 4.94
N ASN A 66 -6.57 -13.38 5.27
CA ASN A 66 -6.31 -14.48 6.20
C ASN A 66 -6.14 -15.84 5.50
N GLU A 67 -6.15 -15.87 4.16
CA GLU A 67 -6.12 -17.12 3.40
C GLU A 67 -5.03 -17.09 2.34
N SER A 68 -3.99 -17.90 2.56
CA SER A 68 -2.96 -18.17 1.57
C SER A 68 -3.47 -19.16 0.52
N HIS A 69 -3.00 -19.03 -0.72
CA HIS A 69 -3.39 -19.92 -1.81
C HIS A 69 -2.18 -20.64 -2.38
N ILE A 70 -2.30 -21.95 -2.57
CA ILE A 70 -1.25 -22.79 -3.16
C ILE A 70 -1.62 -23.10 -4.60
N LEU A 71 -0.71 -22.77 -5.52
CA LEU A 71 -0.88 -22.99 -6.95
C LEU A 71 0.18 -23.98 -7.45
N HIS A 72 -0.29 -25.03 -8.13
CA HIS A 72 0.59 -26.04 -8.72
C HIS A 72 0.87 -25.70 -10.18
N LEU A 73 2.14 -25.77 -10.56
CA LEU A 73 2.63 -25.49 -11.90
C LEU A 73 2.78 -26.79 -12.71
N ASN A 74 2.46 -26.70 -14.00
CA ASN A 74 2.68 -27.79 -14.94
C ASN A 74 4.16 -27.93 -15.39
N ARG A 75 4.99 -26.91 -15.15
CA ARG A 75 6.41 -26.85 -15.52
C ARG A 75 7.22 -26.23 -14.37
N ASN A 76 8.53 -26.50 -14.35
CA ASN A 76 9.42 -25.94 -13.34
C ASN A 76 9.56 -24.42 -13.56
N ALA A 77 9.30 -23.64 -12.52
CA ALA A 77 9.59 -22.22 -12.46
C ALA A 77 11.01 -21.98 -11.95
N ALA A 78 11.64 -20.96 -12.51
CA ALA A 78 12.92 -20.44 -12.05
C ALA A 78 12.76 -19.13 -11.29
N SER A 79 11.80 -18.29 -11.70
CA SER A 79 11.59 -16.99 -11.08
C SER A 79 10.13 -16.56 -11.11
N VAL A 80 9.79 -15.66 -10.20
CA VAL A 80 8.47 -15.03 -10.08
C VAL A 80 8.66 -13.52 -10.00
N ILE A 81 7.87 -12.79 -10.77
CA ILE A 81 7.85 -11.34 -10.78
C ILE A 81 6.47 -10.89 -10.31
N VAL A 82 6.44 -10.12 -9.22
CA VAL A 82 5.20 -9.55 -8.67
C VAL A 82 5.14 -8.06 -9.01
N ALA A 83 4.04 -7.62 -9.63
CA ALA A 83 3.89 -6.23 -10.07
C ALA A 83 3.88 -5.25 -8.88
N ASN A 84 3.15 -5.60 -7.81
CA ASN A 84 3.17 -4.86 -6.56
C ASN A 84 3.13 -5.83 -5.35
N PRO A 85 4.24 -5.97 -4.60
CA PRO A 85 4.34 -6.89 -3.47
C PRO A 85 3.59 -6.40 -2.21
N VAL A 86 3.15 -5.13 -2.17
CA VAL A 86 2.39 -4.57 -1.02
C VAL A 86 1.01 -5.23 -0.88
N HIS A 87 0.44 -5.68 -2.00
CA HIS A 87 -0.88 -6.33 -2.01
C HIS A 87 -0.81 -7.85 -1.90
N ALA A 88 0.21 -8.50 -2.47
CA ALA A 88 0.40 -9.93 -2.34
C ALA A 88 1.89 -10.30 -2.47
N GLY A 89 2.36 -11.19 -1.60
CA GLY A 89 3.64 -11.87 -1.77
C GLY A 89 3.44 -13.18 -2.51
N VAL A 90 4.35 -13.52 -3.43
CA VAL A 90 4.34 -14.81 -4.13
C VAL A 90 5.72 -15.41 -4.05
N PHE A 91 5.81 -16.64 -3.55
CA PHE A 91 7.07 -17.34 -3.34
C PHE A 91 6.99 -18.74 -3.93
N LEU A 92 8.14 -19.26 -4.39
CA LEU A 92 8.29 -20.64 -4.80
C LEU A 92 8.68 -21.46 -3.58
N ASP A 93 7.82 -22.40 -3.18
CA ASP A 93 8.14 -23.39 -2.15
C ASP A 93 8.96 -24.54 -2.77
N THR A 94 8.56 -24.97 -3.96
CA THR A 94 9.35 -25.83 -4.84
C THR A 94 9.28 -25.27 -6.27
N PRO A 95 10.10 -25.74 -7.23
CA PRO A 95 9.99 -25.32 -8.62
C PRO A 95 8.61 -25.54 -9.25
N ARG A 96 7.72 -26.34 -8.64
CA ARG A 96 6.37 -26.60 -9.14
C ARG A 96 5.25 -26.11 -8.23
N VAL A 97 5.57 -25.51 -7.09
CA VAL A 97 4.59 -25.09 -6.08
C VAL A 97 4.81 -23.63 -5.74
N LEU A 98 3.79 -22.82 -6.01
CA LEU A 98 3.73 -21.41 -5.64
C LEU A 98 2.84 -21.23 -4.42
N VAL A 99 3.30 -20.42 -3.48
CA VAL A 99 2.51 -19.98 -2.34
C VAL A 99 2.24 -18.49 -2.49
N ILE A 100 0.96 -18.14 -2.57
CA ILE A 100 0.49 -16.76 -2.65
C ILE A 100 0.01 -16.36 -1.26
N VAL A 101 0.69 -15.38 -0.67
CA VAL A 101 0.39 -14.83 0.65
C VAL A 101 -0.28 -13.47 0.46
N PRO A 102 -1.52 -13.31 0.93
CA PRO A 102 -2.22 -12.04 0.80
C PRO A 102 -1.60 -10.97 1.72
N GLY A 103 -1.49 -9.73 1.22
CA GLY A 103 -1.05 -8.56 1.97
C GLY A 103 -2.20 -7.57 2.17
N THR A 104 -1.96 -6.30 1.83
CA THR A 104 -3.00 -5.27 1.93
C THR A 104 -4.08 -5.43 0.86
N PRO A 105 -5.35 -5.07 1.15
CA PRO A 105 -6.42 -5.06 0.16
C PRO A 105 -6.04 -4.24 -1.07
N GLY A 106 -6.37 -4.77 -2.25
CA GLY A 106 -5.98 -4.18 -3.53
C GLY A 106 -5.95 -5.19 -4.65
N ALA A 107 -5.42 -4.76 -5.80
CA ALA A 107 -5.21 -5.62 -6.96
C ALA A 107 -3.73 -5.59 -7.35
N THR A 108 -3.20 -6.76 -7.68
CA THR A 108 -1.85 -6.92 -8.19
C THR A 108 -1.83 -8.06 -9.19
N SER A 109 -0.71 -8.26 -9.87
CA SER A 109 -0.51 -9.38 -10.77
C SER A 109 0.87 -9.96 -10.54
N PHE A 110 1.04 -11.23 -10.91
CA PHE A 110 2.35 -11.86 -10.93
C PHE A 110 2.55 -12.66 -12.22
N THR A 111 3.80 -12.78 -12.61
CA THR A 111 4.26 -13.53 -13.77
C THR A 111 5.30 -14.54 -13.32
N VAL A 112 5.18 -15.78 -13.80
CA VAL A 112 6.07 -16.89 -13.45
C VAL A 112 6.86 -17.26 -14.69
N LEU A 113 8.19 -17.35 -14.58
CA LEU A 113 9.09 -17.65 -15.69
C LEU A 113 9.81 -18.99 -15.48
N ASP A 114 10.12 -19.67 -16.58
CA ASP A 114 11.02 -20.84 -16.58
C ASP A 114 12.50 -20.42 -16.54
N VAL A 115 13.41 -21.40 -16.59
CA VAL A 115 14.87 -21.15 -16.56
C VAL A 115 15.36 -20.46 -17.83
N GLU A 116 14.64 -20.61 -18.94
CA GLU A 116 14.90 -19.96 -20.22
C GLU A 116 14.31 -18.53 -20.29
N GLY A 117 13.58 -18.08 -19.25
CA GLY A 117 12.92 -16.79 -19.19
C GLY A 117 11.59 -16.71 -19.94
N ASN A 118 11.04 -17.84 -20.42
CA ASN A 118 9.71 -17.87 -21.00
C ASN A 118 8.64 -17.83 -19.91
N GLU A 119 7.56 -17.11 -20.21
CA GLU A 119 6.42 -17.07 -19.32
C GLU A 119 5.70 -18.42 -19.25
N ILE A 120 5.61 -18.96 -18.04
CA ILE A 120 4.79 -20.13 -17.71
C ILE A 120 3.33 -19.70 -17.55
N MET A 121 3.11 -18.62 -16.82
CA MET A 121 1.79 -18.04 -16.58
C MET A 121 1.87 -16.61 -16.04
N ARG A 122 0.79 -15.86 -16.27
CA ARG A 122 0.48 -14.60 -15.61
C ARG A 122 -0.92 -14.67 -15.00
N ARG A 123 -1.07 -14.15 -13.79
CA ARG A 123 -2.34 -14.13 -13.06
C ARG A 123 -2.56 -12.79 -12.38
N ASP A 124 -3.81 -12.36 -12.40
CA ASP A 124 -4.29 -11.25 -11.58
C ASP A 124 -4.76 -11.79 -10.23
N VAL A 125 -4.38 -11.08 -9.17
CA VAL A 125 -4.73 -11.35 -7.78
C VAL A 125 -5.49 -10.16 -7.24
N ILE A 126 -6.71 -10.41 -6.77
CA ILE A 126 -7.53 -9.41 -6.09
C ILE A 126 -7.65 -9.81 -4.63
N ILE A 127 -7.14 -8.95 -3.75
CA ILE A 127 -7.26 -9.11 -2.31
C ILE A 127 -8.45 -8.26 -1.89
N SER A 128 -9.54 -8.92 -1.59
CA SER A 128 -10.70 -8.23 -1.05
C SER A 128 -10.50 -8.06 0.45
N GLU A 129 -10.81 -6.89 0.99
CA GLU A 129 -11.08 -6.82 2.43
C GLU A 129 -12.06 -7.93 2.77
N ARG A 130 -11.83 -8.63 3.90
CA ARG A 130 -12.88 -9.47 4.45
C ARG A 130 -14.11 -8.57 4.48
N GLN A 131 -15.15 -8.94 3.74
CA GLN A 131 -16.43 -8.29 3.97
C GLN A 131 -16.70 -8.54 5.44
N ASN A 132 -16.62 -7.48 6.23
CA ASN A 132 -17.12 -7.52 7.57
C ASN A 132 -18.55 -8.01 7.37
N LYS A 133 -18.82 -9.23 7.84
CA LYS A 133 -20.16 -9.82 7.79
C LYS A 133 -21.18 -8.89 8.48
N TYR A 134 -20.69 -7.86 9.17
CA TYR A 134 -21.43 -6.75 9.72
C TYR A 134 -21.80 -5.69 8.66
N VAL A 135 -23.09 -5.56 8.40
CA VAL A 135 -23.69 -4.45 7.64
C VAL A 135 -24.29 -3.45 8.62
N ARG A 136 -23.91 -2.17 8.52
CA ARG A 136 -24.50 -1.09 9.32
C ARG A 136 -25.55 -0.34 8.50
N ILE A 137 -26.81 -0.46 8.89
CA ILE A 137 -27.92 0.31 8.31
C ILE A 137 -28.10 1.58 9.14
N GLN A 138 -28.05 2.74 8.49
CA GLN A 138 -28.42 4.03 9.09
C GLN A 138 -29.79 4.43 8.57
N ARG A 139 -30.70 4.80 9.47
CA ARG A 139 -32.06 5.26 9.13
C ARG A 139 -32.20 6.72 9.54
N ILE A 140 -32.80 7.53 8.66
CA ILE A 140 -33.14 8.92 8.97
C ILE A 140 -34.47 8.89 9.73
N CYS A 141 -34.44 9.29 11.00
CA CYS A 141 -35.63 9.33 11.85
C CYS A 141 -36.20 10.75 11.88
N THR A 142 -37.37 10.95 11.26
CA THR A 142 -38.11 12.22 11.29
C THR A 142 -39.40 12.05 12.10
N GLY A 143 -39.39 12.43 13.38
CA GLY A 143 -40.57 12.39 14.25
C GLY A 143 -40.59 11.27 15.28
N GLY A 144 -41.20 11.54 16.45
CA GLY A 144 -41.08 10.82 17.73
C GLY A 144 -41.70 9.42 17.83
N GLY A 145 -41.43 8.53 16.87
CA GLY A 145 -41.67 7.09 16.99
C GLY A 145 -40.44 6.32 17.51
N ASN A 146 -40.59 5.00 17.72
CA ASN A 146 -39.53 4.05 18.08
C ASN A 146 -38.53 3.80 16.94
N CYS A 147 -38.05 4.86 16.28
CA CYS A 147 -37.11 4.77 15.19
C CYS A 147 -35.70 4.54 15.72
N VAL A 148 -35.08 3.42 15.36
CA VAL A 148 -33.70 3.11 15.71
C VAL A 148 -32.78 3.68 14.61
N PRO A 149 -31.97 4.73 14.90
CA PRO A 149 -31.22 5.47 13.88
C PRO A 149 -30.07 4.65 13.27
N SER A 150 -29.58 3.64 13.98
CA SER A 150 -28.56 2.74 13.45
C SER A 150 -28.74 1.32 13.99
N SER A 151 -28.65 0.34 13.09
CA SER A 151 -28.66 -1.08 13.44
C SER A 151 -27.58 -1.81 12.66
N VAL A 152 -26.89 -2.74 13.33
CA VAL A 152 -25.84 -3.57 12.74
C VAL A 152 -26.37 -4.98 12.54
N TYR A 153 -26.08 -5.61 11.40
CA TYR A 153 -26.51 -6.96 11.05
C TYR A 153 -25.31 -7.84 10.72
N PHE A 154 -25.26 -9.07 11.22
CA PHE A 154 -24.25 -10.05 10.83
C PHE A 154 -24.83 -11.04 9.80
N CYS A 155 -24.19 -11.17 8.64
CA CYS A 155 -24.69 -11.87 7.45
C CYS A 155 -23.69 -12.88 6.86
N PRO A 156 -23.44 -14.03 7.49
CA PRO A 156 -22.74 -15.15 6.85
C PRO A 156 -23.65 -15.94 5.89
N ASP A 157 -24.85 -16.31 6.33
CA ASP A 157 -25.82 -17.17 5.60
C ASP A 157 -27.27 -16.68 5.80
N GLY A 158 -27.42 -15.43 6.19
CA GLY A 158 -28.66 -14.81 6.64
C GLY A 158 -28.36 -13.68 7.63
N CYS A 159 -29.06 -12.56 7.51
CA CYS A 159 -28.77 -11.37 8.30
C CYS A 159 -29.55 -11.36 9.61
N HIS A 160 -28.85 -11.39 10.74
CA HIS A 160 -29.46 -11.18 12.05
C HIS A 160 -28.96 -9.88 12.68
N GLN A 161 -29.87 -9.14 13.30
CA GLN A 161 -29.54 -7.91 13.99
C GLN A 161 -28.70 -8.22 15.21
N VAL A 162 -27.53 -7.60 15.30
CA VAL A 162 -26.68 -7.64 16.48
C VAL A 162 -26.96 -6.37 17.26
N SER A 163 -27.53 -6.52 18.44
CA SER A 163 -27.67 -5.43 19.40
C SER A 163 -26.26 -5.02 19.82
N THR A 164 -25.71 -4.00 19.16
CA THR A 164 -24.66 -3.21 19.78
C THR A 164 -25.32 -2.65 21.02
N THR A 165 -24.97 -3.13 22.21
CA THR A 165 -25.29 -2.42 23.44
C THR A 165 -24.76 -1.02 23.22
N SER A 166 -25.64 -0.07 22.90
CA SER A 166 -25.30 1.33 22.87
C SER A 166 -24.63 1.55 24.21
N ARG A 167 -23.32 1.85 24.19
CA ARG A 167 -22.78 2.69 25.24
C ARG A 167 -23.61 3.93 25.08
N ASP A 168 -24.67 3.99 25.88
CA ASP A 168 -25.45 5.18 26.07
C ASP A 168 -24.46 6.31 26.17
N SER A 169 -24.82 7.41 25.54
CA SER A 169 -24.23 8.71 25.71
C SER A 169 -24.39 9.19 27.17
N GLY A 170 -24.09 8.35 28.16
CA GLY A 170 -23.60 8.80 29.44
C GLY A 170 -22.29 9.48 29.12
N SER A 171 -22.27 10.80 29.28
CA SER A 171 -21.06 11.59 29.30
C SER A 171 -20.00 10.82 30.09
N VAL A 172 -19.01 10.28 29.37
CA VAL A 172 -17.75 9.96 30.01
C VAL A 172 -17.25 11.33 30.45
N ASN A 173 -17.46 11.66 31.73
CA ASN A 173 -16.67 12.64 32.41
C ASN A 173 -15.24 12.13 32.29
N VAL A 174 -14.57 12.55 31.22
CA VAL A 174 -13.12 12.47 31.11
C VAL A 174 -12.64 13.39 32.22
N SER A 175 -12.50 12.81 33.41
CA SER A 175 -11.88 13.47 34.54
C SER A 175 -10.57 14.03 34.02
N ALA A 176 -10.43 15.35 34.13
CA ALA A 176 -9.38 16.11 33.47
C ALA A 176 -8.06 15.37 33.59
N ARG A 177 -7.46 15.06 32.44
CA ARG A 177 -6.12 14.49 32.35
C ARG A 177 -5.21 15.31 33.28
N PRO A 178 -4.61 14.72 34.33
CA PRO A 178 -3.66 15.43 35.15
C PRO A 178 -2.59 16.05 34.25
N ALA A 179 -2.27 17.31 34.50
CA ALA A 179 -1.28 18.04 33.74
C ALA A 179 0.00 17.20 33.60
N PRO A 180 0.59 17.09 32.40
CA PRO A 180 1.86 16.40 32.24
C PRO A 180 2.89 17.04 33.17
N ALA A 181 3.47 16.22 34.06
CA ALA A 181 4.60 16.63 34.87
C ALA A 181 5.73 17.13 33.94
N PRO A 182 6.48 18.17 34.34
CA PRO A 182 7.58 18.70 33.55
C PRO A 182 8.56 17.58 33.22
N ALA A 183 8.88 17.44 31.93
CA ALA A 183 9.84 16.50 31.40
C ALA A 183 11.22 16.73 32.06
N GLY A 184 11.58 15.83 32.98
CA GLY A 184 12.96 15.70 33.44
C GLY A 184 13.80 15.16 32.31
N GLY A 185 14.79 15.93 31.89
CA GLY A 185 15.79 15.52 30.91
C GLY A 185 16.59 14.32 31.43
N MET A 186 16.61 13.26 30.64
CA MET A 186 17.58 12.18 30.75
C MET A 186 18.43 12.22 29.48
N ASP A 187 19.48 13.03 29.59
CA ASP A 187 20.74 12.83 28.89
C ASP A 187 21.29 11.45 29.27
N GLY A 188 21.80 10.69 28.29
CA GLY A 188 22.78 9.64 28.58
C GLY A 188 22.61 8.35 27.81
N GLY A 189 23.65 8.03 27.04
CA GLY A 189 24.07 6.64 26.83
C GLY A 189 24.19 6.23 25.37
N GLY A 190 25.25 6.69 24.71
CA GLY A 190 25.82 5.97 23.57
C GLY A 190 26.23 4.58 24.04
N GLY A 191 25.66 3.57 23.40
CA GLY A 191 26.04 2.17 23.56
C GLY A 191 26.53 1.69 22.21
N ASP A 192 27.86 1.65 22.09
CA ASP A 192 28.60 1.05 21.01
C ASP A 192 28.25 -0.44 20.99
N MET A 193 27.49 -0.88 19.98
CA MET A 193 27.30 -2.31 19.73
C MET A 193 28.28 -2.75 18.66
N GLU A 194 29.47 -3.03 19.17
CA GLU A 194 30.33 -4.18 18.88
C GLU A 194 29.98 -4.98 17.61
N GLU A 195 30.88 -4.85 16.64
CA GLU A 195 31.04 -5.63 15.42
C GLU A 195 31.27 -7.11 15.74
N PRO A 196 30.37 -8.04 15.35
CA PRO A 196 30.65 -9.47 15.50
C PRO A 196 31.57 -9.94 14.37
N ALA A 197 32.69 -10.52 14.81
CA ALA A 197 33.78 -11.05 14.04
C ALA A 197 33.38 -12.03 12.93
N ASP A 198 34.11 -11.91 11.81
CA ASP A 198 34.36 -12.94 10.81
C ASP A 198 34.58 -14.32 11.45
N VAL A 199 33.75 -15.29 11.05
CA VAL A 199 34.02 -16.70 11.27
C VAL A 199 34.12 -17.40 9.91
N ASN A 200 35.37 -17.43 9.46
CA ASN A 200 36.12 -18.62 9.10
C ASN A 200 35.70 -19.41 7.86
N GLU A 201 36.53 -19.26 6.82
CA GLU A 201 36.78 -20.24 5.77
C GLU A 201 36.98 -21.65 6.36
N GLY A 202 36.18 -22.59 5.85
CA GLY A 202 36.30 -24.01 6.12
C GLY A 202 36.34 -24.76 4.81
N ASP A 203 37.57 -25.00 4.33
CA ASP A 203 37.88 -25.94 3.27
C ASP A 203 37.35 -27.34 3.60
N GLY A 204 36.70 -27.98 2.64
CA GLY A 204 36.14 -29.31 2.82
C GLY A 204 35.85 -30.04 1.51
N TYR A 205 36.94 -30.60 0.94
CA TYR A 205 37.07 -31.74 0.01
C TYR A 205 36.14 -31.85 -1.21
#